data_AF-A0A6L5YCC3-F1
#
_entry.id   AF-A0A6L5YCC3-F1
#
_cell.length_a   1.000
_cell.length_b   1.000
_cell.length_c   1.000
_cell.angle_alpha   90.00
_cell.angle_beta   90.00
_cell.angle_gamma   90.00
#
_symmetry.space_group_name_H-M   'P 1'
#
loop_
_entity.id
_entity.type
_entity.pdbx_description
1 polymer ?
#
loop_
_entity_poly.entity_id
_entity_poly.type
_entity_poly.pdbx_seq_one_letter_code
_entity_poly.pdbx_strand_id
1 'polypeptide(L)'
;MELNLTGPVLGVASLFIMGVYYPVVIWGEYWFSERIWPLFLLAGAALIGTSLFLSGTACYLTAFTGAVNLWAIAEIKEQTRRVRDGKYPRNPRRRYDRY
;
A
#
# COMPACT_ATOMS: atom_id res chain seq x y z
N MET A 1 9.80 -36.76 5.17
CA MET A 1 9.77 -35.33 5.54
C MET A 1 8.95 -34.63 4.47
N GLU A 2 7.78 -34.09 4.81
CA GLU A 2 6.95 -33.37 3.84
C GLU A 2 7.49 -31.96 3.60
N LEU A 3 7.42 -31.48 2.36
CA LEU A 3 7.83 -30.14 1.98
C LEU A 3 6.78 -29.12 2.45
N ASN A 4 7.18 -28.19 3.33
CA ASN A 4 6.31 -27.10 3.74
C ASN A 4 6.40 -25.93 2.75
N LEU A 5 5.47 -25.88 1.80
CA LEU A 5 5.41 -24.84 0.77
C LEU A 5 4.79 -23.51 1.26
N THR A 6 4.28 -23.46 2.50
CA THR A 6 3.63 -22.26 3.06
C THR A 6 4.60 -21.08 3.09
N GLY A 7 5.84 -21.30 3.55
CA GLY A 7 6.85 -20.24 3.62
C GLY A 7 7.17 -19.61 2.26
N PRO A 8 7.55 -20.40 1.24
CA PRO A 8 7.77 -19.90 -0.11
C PRO A 8 6.54 -19.16 -0.70
N VAL A 9 5.34 -19.71 -0.52
CA VAL A 9 4.10 -19.07 -1.00
C VAL A 9 3.87 -17.72 -0.35
N LEU A 10 4.04 -17.63 0.98
CA LEU A 10 3.92 -16.36 1.69
C LEU A 10 4.98 -15.34 1.26
N GLY A 11 6.22 -15.77 1.06
CA GLY A 11 7.29 -14.89 0.58
C GLY A 11 6.99 -14.28 -0.79
N VAL A 12 6.59 -15.11 -1.76
CA VAL A 12 6.24 -14.64 -3.11
C VAL A 12 5.01 -13.73 -3.08
N ALA A 13 3.99 -14.09 -2.31
CA ALA A 13 2.78 -13.28 -2.19
C ALA A 13 3.06 -11.92 -1.54
N SER A 14 3.87 -11.86 -0.48
CA SER A 14 4.24 -10.60 0.17
C SER A 14 5.01 -9.67 -0.77
N LEU A 15 5.96 -10.21 -1.54
CA LEU A 15 6.69 -9.43 -2.55
C LEU A 15 5.76 -8.91 -3.65
N PHE A 16 4.82 -9.74 -4.11
CA PHE A 16 3.84 -9.33 -5.10
C PHE A 16 2.93 -8.20 -4.57
N ILE A 17 2.42 -8.34 -3.34
CA ILE A 17 1.60 -7.30 -2.69
C ILE A 17 2.38 -5.99 -2.61
N MET A 18 3.62 -6.01 -2.11
CA MET A 18 4.47 -4.81 -2.05
C MET A 18 4.70 -4.22 -3.44
N GLY A 19 5.03 -5.07 -4.43
CA GLY A 19 5.25 -4.66 -5.81
C GLY A 19 4.07 -3.95 -6.43
N VAL A 20 2.84 -4.39 -6.15
CA VAL A 20 1.60 -3.74 -6.61
C VAL A 20 1.34 -2.41 -5.90
N TYR A 21 1.66 -2.31 -4.60
CA TYR A 21 1.39 -1.08 -3.84
C TYR A 21 2.26 0.10 -4.24
N TYR A 22 3.47 -0.11 -4.77
CA TYR A 22 4.31 1.00 -5.28
C TYR A 22 3.61 1.79 -6.41
N PRO A 23 3.16 1.17 -7.53
CA PRO A 23 2.33 1.84 -8.53
C PRO A 23 1.05 2.45 -7.97
N VAL A 24 0.36 1.77 -7.05
CA VAL A 24 -0.88 2.26 -6.44
C VAL A 24 -0.64 3.58 -5.69
N VAL A 25 0.45 3.69 -4.93
CA VAL A 25 0.81 4.93 -4.23
C VAL A 25 1.18 6.04 -5.22
N ILE A 26 1.95 5.73 -6.26
CA ILE A 26 2.33 6.70 -7.30
C ILE A 26 1.08 7.24 -8.00
N TRP A 27 0.15 6.38 -8.41
CA TRP A 27 -1.12 6.80 -9.01
C TRP A 27 -2.03 7.53 -8.03
N GLY A 28 -2.08 7.09 -6.78
CA GLY A 28 -2.80 7.76 -5.71
C GLY A 28 -2.34 9.21 -5.55
N GLU A 29 -1.03 9.45 -5.49
CA GLU A 29 -0.47 10.80 -5.44
C GLU A 29 -0.80 11.59 -6.72
N TYR A 30 -0.56 10.97 -7.89
CA TYR A 30 -0.69 11.63 -9.18
C TYR A 30 -2.10 12.17 -9.42
N TRP A 31 -3.14 11.41 -9.06
CA TRP A 31 -4.53 11.81 -9.27
C TRP A 31 -5.14 12.54 -8.06
N PHE A 32 -4.82 12.12 -6.83
CA PHE A 32 -5.55 12.52 -5.62
C PHE A 32 -4.71 13.25 -4.55
N SER A 33 -3.39 13.43 -4.73
CA SER A 33 -2.43 13.83 -3.67
C SER A 33 -2.30 12.81 -2.55
N GLU A 34 -1.44 13.14 -1.59
CA GLU A 34 -1.54 12.67 -0.21
C GLU A 34 -2.94 12.73 0.43
N ARG A 35 -3.93 13.48 -0.10
CA ARG A 35 -5.29 13.57 0.47
C ARG A 35 -6.07 12.25 0.41
N ILE A 36 -5.64 11.28 -0.39
CA ILE A 36 -6.23 9.94 -0.44
C ILE A 36 -5.91 9.09 0.81
N TRP A 37 -5.03 9.55 1.70
CA TRP A 37 -4.60 8.81 2.89
C TRP A 37 -5.73 8.19 3.75
N PRO A 38 -6.93 8.80 3.92
CA PRO A 38 -7.98 8.19 4.73
C PRO A 38 -8.52 6.90 4.11
N LEU A 39 -8.50 6.76 2.77
CA LEU A 39 -8.92 5.52 2.12
C LEU A 39 -7.98 4.36 2.44
N PHE A 40 -6.67 4.61 2.44
CA PHE A 40 -5.68 3.62 2.88
C PHE A 40 -5.86 3.26 4.36
N LEU A 41 -6.18 4.23 5.23
CA LEU A 41 -6.45 3.94 6.64
C LEU A 41 -7.68 3.04 6.80
N LEU A 42 -8.79 3.38 6.15
CA LEU A 42 -10.03 2.61 6.24
C LEU A 42 -9.86 1.21 5.66
N ALA A 43 -9.24 1.07 4.50
CA ALA A 43 -8.95 -0.22 3.88
C ALA A 43 -8.01 -1.06 4.76
N GLY A 44 -6.96 -0.46 5.30
CA GLY A 44 -6.02 -1.12 6.21
C GLY A 44 -6.69 -1.64 7.47
N ALA A 45 -7.48 -0.80 8.14
CA ALA A 45 -8.23 -1.17 9.34
C ALA A 45 -9.26 -2.27 9.07
N ALA A 46 -9.99 -2.18 7.95
CA ALA A 46 -10.97 -3.20 7.55
C ALA A 46 -10.30 -4.55 7.27
N LEU A 47 -9.17 -4.57 6.57
CA LEU A 47 -8.41 -5.79 6.28
C LEU A 47 -7.85 -6.41 7.57
N ILE A 48 -7.22 -5.62 8.43
CA ILE A 48 -6.73 -6.12 9.73
C ILE A 48 -7.89 -6.67 10.56
N GLY A 49 -9.01 -5.95 10.66
CA GLY A 49 -10.20 -6.43 11.36
C GLY A 49 -10.75 -7.74 10.78
N THR A 50 -10.80 -7.85 9.45
CA THR A 50 -11.23 -9.07 8.76
C THR A 50 -10.29 -10.24 9.04
N SER A 51 -8.97 -9.98 9.13
CA SER A 51 -7.97 -11.02 9.36
C SER A 51 -8.16 -11.77 10.69
N LEU A 52 -8.79 -11.15 11.68
CA LEU A 52 -9.11 -11.75 12.98
C LEU A 52 -10.08 -12.93 12.89
N PHE A 53 -10.84 -13.02 11.79
CA PHE A 53 -11.82 -14.07 11.55
C PHE A 53 -11.35 -15.13 10.53
N LEU A 54 -10.10 -15.03 10.07
CA LEU A 54 -9.50 -15.94 9.10
C LEU A 54 -8.50 -16.90 9.76
N SER A 55 -8.12 -17.96 9.05
CA SER A 55 -7.14 -18.94 9.54
C SER A 55 -6.14 -19.31 8.44
N GLY A 56 -4.97 -19.83 8.85
CA GLY A 56 -3.91 -20.24 7.94
C GLY A 56 -3.36 -19.10 7.07
N THR A 57 -3.00 -19.42 5.84
CA THR A 57 -2.41 -18.48 4.86
C THR A 57 -3.29 -17.26 4.61
N ALA A 58 -4.62 -17.42 4.60
CA ALA A 58 -5.55 -16.32 4.35
C ALA A 58 -5.46 -15.24 5.44
N CYS A 59 -5.37 -15.64 6.72
CA CYS A 59 -5.19 -14.71 7.83
C CYS A 59 -3.94 -13.83 7.61
N TYR A 60 -2.81 -14.46 7.30
CA TYR A 60 -1.55 -13.75 7.07
C TYR A 60 -1.63 -12.79 5.89
N LEU A 61 -2.12 -13.24 4.73
CA LEU A 61 -2.17 -12.40 3.53
C LEU A 61 -3.10 -11.20 3.70
N THR A 62 -4.25 -11.39 4.35
CA THR A 62 -5.19 -10.31 4.64
C THR A 62 -4.61 -9.33 5.65
N ALA A 63 -4.02 -9.80 6.75
CA ALA A 63 -3.35 -8.95 7.74
C ALA A 63 -2.18 -8.16 7.13
N PHE A 64 -1.34 -8.84 6.34
CA PHE A 64 -0.20 -8.23 5.66
C PHE A 64 -0.65 -7.16 4.67
N THR A 65 -1.66 -7.45 3.83
CA THR A 65 -2.22 -6.44 2.90
C THR A 65 -2.79 -5.24 3.66
N GLY A 66 -3.42 -5.47 4.82
CA GLY A 66 -3.88 -4.41 5.70
C GLY A 66 -2.73 -3.54 6.24
N ALA A 67 -1.63 -4.17 6.67
CA ALA A 67 -0.42 -3.46 7.10
C ALA A 67 0.23 -2.66 5.95
N VAL A 68 0.25 -3.21 4.74
CA VAL A 68 0.77 -2.52 3.54
C VAL A 68 -0.08 -1.28 3.19
N ASN A 69 -1.40 -1.31 3.40
CA ASN A 69 -2.23 -0.10 3.30
C ASN A 69 -1.81 0.97 4.30
N LEU A 70 -1.53 0.60 5.55
CA LEU A 70 -1.05 1.56 6.56
C LEU A 70 0.33 2.12 6.19
N TRP A 71 1.22 1.27 5.67
CA TRP A 71 2.52 1.71 5.12
C TRP A 71 2.34 2.69 3.94
N ALA A 72 1.37 2.44 3.05
CA ALA A 72 1.07 3.30 1.90
C ALA A 72 0.72 4.74 2.28
N ILE A 73 0.21 4.98 3.51
CA ILE A 73 -0.04 6.33 4.04
C ILE A 73 1.26 7.10 4.24
N ALA A 74 2.31 6.45 4.76
CA ALA A 74 3.62 7.08 4.89
C ALA A 74 4.26 7.25 3.52
N GLU A 75 4.16 6.23 2.67
CA GLU A 75 4.75 6.24 1.33
C GLU A 75 4.13 7.32 0.44
N ILE A 76 2.82 7.62 0.53
CA ILE A 76 2.21 8.66 -0.30
C ILE A 76 2.65 10.07 0.10
N LYS A 77 2.94 10.30 1.38
CA LYS A 77 3.50 11.57 1.87
C LYS A 77 4.95 11.73 1.40
N GLU A 78 5.72 10.64 1.43
CA GLU A 78 7.08 10.65 0.89
C GLU A 78 7.08 10.82 -0.63
N GLN A 79 6.17 10.16 -1.34
CA GLN A 79 6.01 10.32 -2.79
C GLN A 79 5.63 11.76 -3.14
N THR A 80 4.76 12.38 -2.34
CA THR A 80 4.41 13.80 -2.48
C THR A 80 5.65 14.71 -2.32
N ARG A 81 6.57 14.39 -1.40
CA ARG A 81 7.87 15.07 -1.28
C ARG A 81 8.75 14.84 -2.51
N ARG A 82 8.84 13.61 -3.02
CA ARG A 82 9.64 13.31 -4.23
C ARG A 82 9.12 14.05 -5.46
N VAL A 83 7.81 14.20 -5.61
CA VAL A 83 7.16 14.99 -6.66
C VAL A 83 7.39 16.49 -6.44
N ARG A 84 7.41 16.95 -5.18
CA ARG A 84 7.80 18.31 -4.84
C ARG A 84 9.23 18.62 -5.25
N ASP A 85 10.14 17.72 -4.95
CA ASP A 85 11.58 17.83 -5.24
C ASP A 85 11.91 17.65 -6.73
N GLY A 86 10.91 17.38 -7.58
CA GLY A 86 11.08 17.23 -9.03
C GLY A 86 11.64 15.87 -9.47
N LYS A 87 11.75 14.90 -8.56
CA LYS A 87 12.20 13.53 -8.88
C LYS A 87 11.17 12.74 -9.69
N TYR A 88 9.90 13.15 -9.64
CA TYR A 88 8.79 12.54 -10.36
C TYR A 88 7.95 13.61 -11.07
N PRO A 89 7.32 13.28 -12.20
CA PRO A 89 6.51 14.23 -12.95
C PRO A 89 5.28 14.63 -12.16
N ARG A 90 5.04 15.94 -12.09
CA ARG A 90 3.81 16.51 -11.56
C ARG A 90 2.66 16.31 -12.53
N ASN A 91 1.45 16.09 -12.02
CA ASN A 91 0.25 16.08 -12.83
C ASN A 91 -0.09 17.52 -13.25
N PRO A 92 -0.02 17.88 -14.54
CA PRO A 92 -0.29 19.24 -15.01
C PRO A 92 -1.75 19.69 -14.80
N ARG A 93 -2.67 18.74 -14.58
CA ARG A 93 -4.09 19.03 -14.33
C ARG A 93 -4.38 19.37 -12.87
N ARG A 94 -3.41 19.23 -11.96
CA ARG A 94 -3.58 19.54 -10.53
C ARG A 94 -2.99 20.91 -10.21
N ARG A 95 -3.75 21.69 -9.44
CA ARG A 95 -3.22 22.86 -8.74
C ARG A 95 -2.48 22.40 -7.49
N TYR A 96 -1.20 22.73 -7.45
CA TYR A 96 -0.34 22.54 -6.29
C TYR A 96 -0.44 23.78 -5.39
N ASP A 97 -1.67 24.08 -4.95
CA ASP A 97 -1.95 25.19 -4.05
C ASP A 97 -1.59 24.75 -2.63
N ARG A 98 -0.37 25.13 -2.20
CA ARG A 98 0.38 24.71 -0.99
C ARG A 98 1.25 23.48 -1.17
N TYR A 99 2.54 23.73 -1.09
CA TYR A 99 3.56 22.80 -0.62
C TYR A 99 4.28 23.38 0.59
#